data_AF-A0AAD9VKZ9-F1
#
_entry.id   AF-A0AAD9VKZ9-F1
#
_cell.length_a   1.000
_cell.length_b   1.000
_cell.length_c   1.000
_cell.angle_alpha   90.00
_cell.angle_beta   90.00
_cell.angle_gamma   90.00
#
_symmetry.space_group_name_H-M   'P 1'
#
loop_
_entity.id
_entity.type
_entity.pdbx_description
1 polymer ?
#
loop_
_entity_poly.entity_id
_entity_poly.type
_entity_poly.pdbx_seq_one_letter_code
_entity_poly.pdbx_strand_id
1 'polypeptide(L)'
;MYGITVDTRHLSLIADYMTFDGTFQPLSRKGMDDSASPLQQMSFESSLNFLRNATLRGKQDDLVSPSSRLMLGQPCRSGTGACSLLVKVI
;
A
#
# COMPACT_ATOMS: atom_id res chain seq x y z
N MET A 1 5.65 28.56 -16.28
CA MET A 1 5.01 27.23 -16.06
C MET A 1 5.56 26.29 -17.13
N TYR A 2 6.07 25.11 -16.75
CA TYR A 2 6.96 24.27 -17.57
C TYR A 2 6.34 23.60 -18.83
N GLY A 3 5.12 23.96 -19.25
CA GLY A 3 4.46 23.38 -20.42
C GLY A 3 4.04 21.90 -20.28
N ILE A 4 4.21 21.31 -19.08
CA ILE A 4 3.83 19.93 -18.79
C ILE A 4 2.32 19.87 -18.56
N THR A 5 1.62 19.04 -19.34
CA THR A 5 0.19 18.78 -19.21
C THR A 5 -0.03 17.57 -18.29
N VAL A 6 -0.86 17.74 -17.26
CA VAL A 6 -1.25 16.67 -16.32
C VAL A 6 -2.76 16.61 -16.27
N ASP A 7 -3.32 15.42 -16.46
CA ASP A 7 -4.76 15.19 -16.36
C ASP A 7 -5.23 15.40 -14.91
N THR A 8 -6.37 16.08 -14.75
CA THR A 8 -6.93 16.41 -13.44
C THR A 8 -7.27 15.18 -12.61
N ARG A 9 -7.53 14.02 -13.23
CA ARG A 9 -7.81 12.75 -12.54
C ARG A 9 -6.61 12.25 -11.73
N HIS A 10 -5.38 12.52 -12.17
CA HIS A 10 -4.19 12.16 -11.40
C HIS A 10 -4.04 13.06 -10.17
N LEU A 11 -4.29 14.36 -10.34
CA LEU A 11 -4.19 15.33 -9.26
C LEU A 11 -5.28 15.11 -8.20
N SER A 12 -6.51 14.81 -8.62
CA SER A 12 -7.60 14.51 -7.70
C SER A 12 -7.33 13.24 -6.88
N LEU A 13 -6.84 12.18 -7.51
CA LEU A 13 -6.49 10.94 -6.81
C LEU A 13 -5.41 11.15 -5.75
N ILE A 14 -4.38 11.96 -6.07
CA ILE A 14 -3.32 12.30 -5.12
C ILE A 14 -3.90 13.15 -3.97
N ALA A 15 -4.72 14.16 -4.28
CA ALA A 15 -5.33 15.02 -3.28
C ALA A 15 -6.23 14.24 -2.31
N ASP A 16 -7.08 13.35 -2.83
CA ASP A 16 -7.95 12.49 -2.03
C ASP A 16 -7.12 11.57 -1.14
N TYR A 17 -6.06 10.96 -1.68
CA TYR A 17 -5.18 10.10 -0.90
C TYR A 17 -4.44 10.87 0.22
N MET A 18 -4.04 12.12 -0.03
CA MET A 18 -3.37 12.96 0.96
C MET A 18 -4.33 13.52 2.02
N THR A 19 -5.65 13.42 1.82
CA THR A 19 -6.64 14.03 2.72
C THR A 19 -7.71 13.06 3.24
N PHE A 20 -7.50 11.76 3.04
CA PHE A 20 -8.50 10.72 3.32
C PHE A 20 -8.95 10.64 4.78
N ASP A 21 -8.10 11.06 5.73
CA ASP A 21 -8.36 11.03 7.18
C ASP A 21 -8.87 12.39 7.73
N GLY A 22 -9.16 13.35 6.84
CA GLY A 22 -9.56 14.71 7.19
C GLY A 22 -8.41 15.63 7.57
N THR A 23 -7.17 15.15 7.52
CA THR A 23 -5.95 15.95 7.73
C THR A 23 -5.04 15.85 6.51
N PHE A 24 -3.99 16.69 6.45
CA PHE A 24 -3.01 16.61 5.37
C PHE A 24 -1.93 15.59 5.70
N GLN A 25 -1.96 14.45 5.00
CA GLN A 25 -1.01 13.36 5.13
C GLN A 25 0.09 13.45 4.06
N PRO A 26 1.37 13.58 4.45
CA PRO A 26 2.48 13.64 3.50
C PRO A 26 2.80 12.25 2.95
N LEU A 27 3.19 12.18 1.67
CA LEU A 27 3.74 10.98 1.03
C LEU A 27 5.21 10.75 1.44
N SER A 28 5.45 10.58 2.74
CA SER A 28 6.77 10.37 3.34
C SER A 28 6.72 9.28 4.40
N ARG A 29 7.85 8.98 5.06
CA ARG A 29 7.90 8.02 6.19
C ARG A 29 6.78 8.23 7.20
N LYS A 30 6.53 9.50 7.56
CA LYS A 30 5.53 9.86 8.56
C LYS A 30 4.11 9.47 8.14
N GLY A 31 3.77 9.59 6.85
CA GLY A 31 2.49 9.11 6.33
C GLY A 31 2.44 7.59 6.14
N MET A 32 3.60 6.94 6.02
CA MET A 32 3.70 5.47 5.93
C MET A 32 3.56 4.78 7.29
N ASP A 33 3.82 5.48 8.40
CA ASP A 33 3.70 4.97 9.77
C ASP A 33 2.28 4.46 10.09
N ASP A 34 1.27 5.03 9.42
CA ASP A 34 -0.15 4.66 9.53
C ASP A 34 -0.59 3.55 8.56
N SER A 35 0.33 3.00 7.76
CA SER A 35 0.00 1.87 6.88
C SER A 35 -0.39 0.62 7.66
N ALA A 36 -1.45 -0.05 7.20
CA ALA A 36 -1.98 -1.26 7.82
C ALA A 36 -1.04 -2.48 7.68
N SER A 37 -0.18 -2.49 6.64
CA SER A 37 0.68 -3.63 6.32
C SER A 37 2.10 -3.42 6.88
N PRO A 38 2.51 -4.11 7.96
CA PRO A 38 3.88 -3.97 8.49
C PRO A 38 4.95 -4.40 7.48
N LEU A 39 4.67 -5.37 6.60
CA LEU A 39 5.59 -5.75 5.53
C LEU A 39 5.73 -4.61 4.49
N GLN A 40 4.65 -3.91 4.16
CA GLN A 40 4.72 -2.72 3.31
C GLN A 40 5.58 -1.62 3.94
N GLN A 41 5.41 -1.36 5.25
CA GLN A 41 6.23 -0.38 5.97
C GLN A 41 7.73 -0.72 5.87
N MET A 42 8.07 -1.99 6.12
CA MET A 42 9.45 -2.47 6.03
C MET A 42 10.05 -2.39 4.62
N SER A 43 9.23 -2.58 3.58
CA SER A 43 9.66 -2.48 2.18
C SER A 43 9.95 -1.05 1.72
N PHE A 44 9.40 -0.05 2.42
CA PHE A 44 9.63 1.36 2.09
C PHE A 44 11.01 1.80 2.59
N GLU A 45 11.24 1.82 3.91
CA GLU A 45 12.54 2.08 4.53
C GLU A 45 12.55 1.73 6.03
N SER A 46 13.70 1.87 6.71
CA SER A 46 13.83 1.65 8.17
C SER A 46 13.32 0.29 8.65
N SER A 47 13.54 -0.77 7.88
CA SER A 47 12.91 -2.08 8.04
C SER A 47 13.05 -2.67 9.44
N LEU A 48 14.22 -2.58 10.08
CA LEU A 48 14.43 -3.11 11.43
C LEU A 48 13.60 -2.38 12.50
N ASN A 49 13.39 -1.07 12.34
CA ASN A 49 12.59 -0.29 13.29
C ASN A 49 11.11 -0.67 13.19
N PHE A 50 10.60 -0.80 11.96
CA PHE A 50 9.23 -1.26 11.73
C PHE A 50 9.03 -2.71 12.19
N LEU A 51 10.00 -3.59 11.92
CA LEU A 51 9.98 -4.97 12.40
C LEU A 51 9.89 -5.03 13.92
N ARG A 52 10.78 -4.31 14.61
CA ARG A 52 10.80 -4.26 16.08
C ARG A 52 9.46 -3.77 16.62
N ASN A 53 8.93 -2.67 16.08
CA ASN A 53 7.66 -2.12 16.51
C ASN A 53 6.48 -3.06 16.24
N ALA A 54 6.47 -3.74 15.09
CA ALA A 54 5.45 -4.72 14.72
C ALA A 54 5.48 -5.92 15.69
N THR A 55 6.66 -6.47 16.00
CA THR A 55 6.82 -7.59 16.94
C THR A 55 6.41 -7.20 18.36
N LEU A 56 6.81 -6.01 18.83
CA LEU A 56 6.44 -5.52 20.18
C LEU A 56 4.93 -5.29 20.33
N ARG A 57 4.26 -4.84 19.27
CA ARG A 57 2.82 -4.56 19.27
C ARG A 57 1.97 -5.74 18.80
N GLY A 58 2.58 -6.86 18.41
CA GLY A 58 1.89 -8.02 17.84
C GLY A 58 1.12 -7.71 16.54
N LYS A 59 1.62 -6.77 15.70
CA LYS A 59 0.98 -6.45 14.41
C LYS A 59 1.02 -7.67 13.47
N GLN A 60 -0.09 -7.92 12.78
CA GLN A 60 -0.19 -8.94 11.73
C GLN A 60 -0.30 -8.27 10.35
N ASP A 61 0.14 -8.96 9.31
CA ASP A 61 0.00 -8.51 7.92
C ASP A 61 -1.04 -9.38 7.21
N ASP A 62 -2.13 -8.77 6.75
CA ASP A 62 -3.22 -9.47 6.06
C ASP A 62 -2.89 -9.84 4.60
N LEU A 63 -1.66 -9.54 4.14
CA LEU A 63 -1.22 -9.79 2.78
C LEU A 63 -2.17 -9.17 1.75
N VAL A 64 -2.71 -7.99 2.03
CA VAL A 64 -3.57 -7.25 1.09
C VAL A 64 -2.74 -6.35 0.20
N SER A 65 -1.68 -5.76 0.74
CA SER A 65 -0.84 -4.85 -0.03
C SER A 65 -0.07 -5.59 -1.13
N PRO A 66 0.14 -4.95 -2.30
CA PRO A 66 0.98 -5.53 -3.34
C PRO A 66 2.41 -5.84 -2.86
N SER A 67 2.99 -4.96 -2.03
CA SER A 67 4.36 -5.16 -1.51
C SER A 67 4.45 -6.40 -0.61
N SER A 68 3.52 -6.57 0.34
CA SER A 68 3.56 -7.70 1.26
C SER A 68 3.30 -9.05 0.56
N ARG A 69 2.43 -9.06 -0.44
CA ARG A 69 2.22 -10.25 -1.31
C ARG A 69 3.47 -10.61 -2.11
N LEU A 70 4.12 -9.62 -2.73
CA LEU A 70 5.34 -9.83 -3.50
C LEU A 70 6.47 -10.39 -2.63
N MET A 71 6.63 -9.88 -1.40
CA MET A 71 7.63 -10.40 -0.45
C MET A 71 7.46 -11.89 -0.14
N LEU A 72 6.21 -12.42 -0.16
CA LEU A 72 5.91 -13.83 0.08
C LEU A 72 5.68 -14.64 -1.20
N GLY A 73 5.91 -14.06 -2.38
CA GLY A 73 5.72 -14.74 -3.67
C GLY A 73 4.26 -15.03 -4.02
N GLN A 74 3.30 -14.29 -3.46
CA GLN A 74 1.88 -14.44 -3.78
C GLN A 74 1.44 -13.50 -4.92
N PRO A 75 0.47 -13.90 -5.77
CA PRO A 75 -0.11 -13.00 -6.77
C PRO A 75 -0.76 -11.75 -6.14
N CYS A 76 -0.50 -10.58 -6.72
CA CYS A 76 -1.12 -9.31 -6.32
C CYS A 76 -2.64 -9.31 -6.56
N ARG A 77 -3.43 -8.77 -5.62
CA ARG A 77 -4.90 -8.59 -5.76
C ARG A 77 -5.28 -7.32 -6.53
N SER A 78 -4.66 -7.10 -7.67
CA SER A 78 -4.98 -5.97 -8.56
C SER A 78 -4.89 -6.41 -10.02
N GLY A 79 -5.63 -5.74 -10.90
CA GLY A 79 -5.75 -6.11 -12.31
C GLY A 79 -6.29 -7.53 -12.47
N THR A 80 -5.55 -8.40 -13.16
CA THR A 80 -5.95 -9.79 -13.44
C THR A 80 -5.98 -10.68 -12.19
N GLY A 81 -5.24 -10.32 -11.13
CA GLY A 81 -5.26 -11.05 -9.86
C GLY A 81 -6.39 -10.62 -8.92
N ALA A 82 -7.25 -9.69 -9.33
CA ALA A 82 -8.39 -9.23 -8.54
C ALA A 82 -9.56 -10.22 -8.51
N CYS A 83 -9.57 -11.23 -9.36
CA CYS A 83 -10.59 -12.29 -9.40
C CYS A 83 -9.97 -13.69 -9.38
N SER A 84 -10.77 -14.68 -9.01
CA SER A 84 -10.41 -16.09 -9.09
C SER A 84 -11.19 -16.77 -10.21
N LEU A 85 -10.54 -17.68 -10.93
CA LEU A 85 -11.18 -18.46 -11.97
C LEU A 85 -11.75 -19.74 -11.35
N LEU A 86 -12.99 -20.06 -11.72
CA LEU A 86 -13.66 -21.30 -11.33
C LEU A 86 -13.93 -22.10 -12.60
N VAL A 87 -13.52 -23.36 -12.61
CA VAL A 87 -13.80 -24.28 -13.72
C VAL A 87 -15.07 -25.05 -13.39
N LYS A 88 -16.03 -25.06 -14.30
CA LYS A 88 -17.24 -25.87 -14.17
C LYS A 88 -16.89 -27.34 -14.41
N VAL A 89 -17.04 -28.16 -13.39
CA VAL A 89 -16.96 -29.63 -13.51
C VAL A 89 -18.36 -30.14 -13.84
N ILE A 90 -18.47 -30.94 -14.90
CA ILE A 90 -19.72 -31.61 -15.35
C ILE A 90 -19.95 -32.86 -14.52
#